data_AF-A0A8E0WVD2-F1
#
_entry.id   AF-A0A8E0WVD2-F1
#
_cell.length_a   1.000
_cell.length_b   1.000
_cell.length_c   1.000
_cell.angle_alpha   90.00
_cell.angle_beta   90.00
_cell.angle_gamma   90.00
#
_symmetry.space_group_name_H-M   'P 1'
#
loop_
_entity.id
_entity.type
_entity.pdbx_description
1 polymer ?
#
loop_
_entity_poly.entity_id
_entity_poly.type
_entity_poly.pdbx_seq_one_letter_code
_entity_poly.pdbx_strand_id
1 'polypeptide(L)'
;MGLTDGLTRKLNDAAGIAAREAKPLFRSAITGLTLADVPGIATQSDGATQYLRRTAGATLSTRLRPLIDAALGEVGAFASLEGLARRSKLVGAAGITRRHLGQSVTDQAVNGIFRYVGQEEGRLRADPGKAAGSLLKGLIGN
;
A
#
# COMPACT_ATOMS: atom_id res chain seq x y z
N MET A 1 -25.73 -12.46 3.26
CA MET A 1 -24.39 -11.86 3.45
C MET A 1 -23.38 -12.95 3.21
N GLY A 2 -22.56 -12.78 2.17
CA GLY A 2 -21.77 -13.84 1.55
C GLY A 2 -20.61 -14.29 2.43
N LEU A 3 -20.21 -15.55 2.27
CA LEU A 3 -19.04 -16.16 2.91
C LEU A 3 -17.74 -15.35 2.68
N THR A 4 -17.70 -14.55 1.61
CA THR A 4 -16.59 -13.70 1.20
C THR A 4 -16.60 -12.30 1.84
N ASP A 5 -17.76 -11.78 2.25
CA ASP A 5 -17.88 -10.39 2.72
C ASP A 5 -17.06 -10.17 4.01
N GLY A 6 -17.05 -11.18 4.89
CA GLY A 6 -16.24 -11.19 6.10
C GLY A 6 -14.74 -11.28 5.84
N LEU A 7 -14.32 -12.02 4.80
CA LEU A 7 -12.91 -12.07 4.41
C LEU A 7 -12.49 -10.72 3.82
N THR A 8 -13.24 -10.20 2.85
CA THR A 8 -12.96 -8.91 2.21
C THR A 8 -12.79 -7.77 3.22
N ARG A 9 -13.69 -7.68 4.22
CA ARG A 9 -13.55 -6.69 5.29
C ARG A 9 -12.23 -6.84 6.04
N LYS A 10 -11.88 -8.06 6.46
CA LYS A 10 -10.61 -8.34 7.15
C LYS A 10 -9.39 -7.98 6.30
N LEU A 11 -9.43 -8.24 4.99
CA LEU A 11 -8.33 -7.84 4.10
C LEU A 11 -8.17 -6.31 4.06
N ASN A 12 -9.28 -5.57 4.01
CA ASN A 12 -9.26 -4.11 4.07
C ASN A 12 -8.76 -3.60 5.43
N ASP A 13 -9.19 -4.21 6.53
CA ASP A 13 -8.74 -3.85 7.89
C ASP A 13 -7.23 -4.08 8.04
N ALA A 14 -6.73 -5.23 7.57
CA ALA A 14 -5.30 -5.54 7.56
C ALA A 14 -4.50 -4.55 6.69
N ALA A 15 -5.00 -4.23 5.49
CA ALA A 15 -4.39 -3.22 4.63
C ALA A 15 -4.36 -1.84 5.30
N GLY A 16 -5.41 -1.48 6.03
CA GLY A 16 -5.50 -0.22 6.79
C GLY A 16 -4.51 -0.15 7.95
N ILE A 17 -4.38 -1.23 8.74
CA ILE A 17 -3.36 -1.34 9.81
C ILE A 17 -1.96 -1.20 9.20
N ALA A 18 -1.66 -2.03 8.20
CA ALA A 18 -0.34 -2.02 7.57
C ALA A 18 -0.01 -0.67 6.92
N ALA A 19 -0.98 0.01 6.29
CA ALA A 19 -0.76 1.33 5.72
C ALA A 19 -0.40 2.39 6.79
N ARG A 20 -0.96 2.29 8.00
CA ARG A 20 -0.56 3.17 9.13
C ARG A 20 0.87 2.92 9.56
N GLU A 21 1.26 1.66 9.67
CA GLU A 21 2.63 1.26 10.05
C GLU A 21 3.65 1.49 8.93
N ALA A 22 3.19 1.53 7.67
CA ALA A 22 4.01 1.81 6.50
C ALA A 22 4.48 3.25 6.41
N LYS A 23 3.75 4.20 7.04
CA LYS A 23 4.02 5.64 6.96
C LYS A 23 5.51 6.01 7.11
N PRO A 24 6.25 5.54 8.13
CA PRO A 24 7.68 5.82 8.26
C PRO A 24 8.52 5.24 7.11
N LEU A 25 8.18 4.05 6.59
CA LEU A 25 8.90 3.44 5.47
C LEU A 25 8.77 4.28 4.19
N PHE A 26 7.56 4.75 3.88
CA PHE A 26 7.34 5.64 2.75
C PHE A 26 7.97 7.00 2.94
N ARG A 27 7.90 7.58 4.14
CA ARG A 27 8.58 8.84 4.46
C ARG A 27 10.08 8.73 4.18
N SER A 28 10.73 7.68 4.71
CA SER A 28 12.16 7.44 4.49
C SER A 28 12.49 7.22 3.02
N ALA A 29 11.64 6.47 2.29
CA ALA A 29 11.83 6.24 0.86
C ALA A 29 11.72 7.54 0.05
N ILE A 30 10.77 8.42 0.39
CA ILE A 30 10.61 9.75 -0.24
C ILE A 30 11.81 10.65 0.06
N THR A 31 12.23 10.74 1.32
CA THR A 31 13.37 11.61 1.72
C THR A 31 14.71 11.13 1.19
N GLY A 32 14.84 9.83 0.91
CA GLY A 32 16.04 9.25 0.31
C GLY A 32 16.12 9.42 -1.20
N LEU A 33 15.09 9.99 -1.86
CA LEU A 33 15.13 10.24 -3.30
C LEU A 33 16.02 11.44 -3.62
N THR A 34 17.03 11.23 -4.46
CA THR A 34 17.73 12.29 -5.16
C THR A 34 16.90 12.75 -6.36
N LEU A 35 16.27 13.93 -6.23
CA LEU A 35 15.41 14.52 -7.25
C LEU A 35 16.18 15.26 -8.37
N ALA A 36 17.51 15.31 -8.26
CA ALA A 36 18.35 16.24 -9.04
C ALA A 36 18.33 16.01 -10.56
N ASP A 37 18.07 14.78 -11.05
CA ASP A 37 18.35 14.42 -12.45
C ASP A 37 17.21 13.71 -13.18
N VAL A 38 15.94 13.96 -12.82
CA VAL A 38 14.81 13.26 -13.46
C VAL A 38 13.90 14.24 -14.21
N PRO A 39 14.11 14.46 -15.52
CA PRO A 39 13.28 15.33 -16.35
C PRO A 39 11.78 15.01 -16.28
N GLY A 40 11.43 13.74 -16.05
CA GLY A 40 10.05 13.27 -15.92
C GLY A 40 9.34 13.68 -14.63
N ILE A 41 10.07 14.06 -13.57
CA ILE A 41 9.46 14.55 -12.32
C ILE A 41 8.84 15.93 -12.55
N ALA A 42 9.42 16.77 -13.42
CA ALA A 42 8.93 18.12 -13.64
C ALA A 42 7.75 18.19 -14.64
N THR A 43 7.65 17.24 -15.57
CA THR A 43 6.72 17.32 -16.72
C THR A 43 5.39 16.60 -16.51
N GLN A 44 5.30 15.66 -15.57
CA GLN A 44 4.09 14.90 -15.26
C GLN A 44 3.46 15.34 -13.95
N SER A 45 2.12 15.26 -13.84
CA SER A 45 1.37 15.65 -12.64
C SER A 45 1.60 14.72 -11.44
N ASP A 46 2.11 13.52 -11.64
CA ASP A 46 2.49 12.53 -10.62
C ASP A 46 3.93 11.99 -10.82
N GLY A 47 4.80 12.77 -11.47
CA GLY A 47 6.13 12.32 -11.89
C GLY A 47 7.04 11.84 -10.74
N ALA A 48 6.96 12.48 -9.56
CA ALA A 48 7.72 12.05 -8.37
C ALA A 48 7.18 10.72 -7.83
N THR A 49 5.87 10.52 -7.83
CA THR A 49 5.21 9.27 -7.46
C THR A 49 5.62 8.13 -8.39
N GLN A 50 5.62 8.37 -9.71
CA GLN A 50 6.08 7.37 -10.68
C GLN A 50 7.56 7.03 -10.50
N TYR A 51 8.39 8.03 -10.21
CA TYR A 51 9.80 7.83 -9.91
C TYR A 51 9.99 6.98 -8.65
N LEU A 52 9.36 7.36 -7.53
CA LEU A 52 9.40 6.62 -6.27
C LEU A 52 8.92 5.16 -6.43
N ARG A 53 7.85 4.95 -7.21
CA ARG A 53 7.34 3.60 -7.49
C ARG A 53 8.37 2.75 -8.22
N ARG A 54 9.10 3.33 -9.17
CA ARG A 54 10.15 2.63 -9.92
C ARG A 54 11.39 2.35 -9.08
N THR A 55 11.81 3.28 -8.23
CA THR A 55 13.10 3.19 -7.51
C THR A 55 12.99 2.52 -6.15
N ALA A 56 11.86 2.70 -5.46
CA ALA A 56 11.67 2.20 -4.10
C ALA A 56 10.51 1.20 -3.97
N GLY A 57 9.67 1.02 -5.00
CA GLY A 57 8.46 0.18 -4.92
C GLY A 57 8.74 -1.26 -4.48
N ALA A 58 9.78 -1.89 -5.02
CA ALA A 58 10.18 -3.24 -4.64
C ALA A 58 10.65 -3.31 -3.18
N THR A 59 11.53 -2.39 -2.77
CA THR A 59 12.01 -2.31 -1.38
C THR A 59 10.88 -2.06 -0.39
N LEU A 60 9.94 -1.18 -0.73
CA LEU A 60 8.75 -0.88 0.07
C LEU A 60 7.86 -2.12 0.21
N SER A 61 7.61 -2.84 -0.88
CA SER A 61 6.84 -4.10 -0.85
C SER A 61 7.48 -5.14 0.07
N THR A 62 8.80 -5.35 -0.06
CA THR A 62 9.54 -6.30 0.79
C THR A 62 9.48 -5.91 2.28
N ARG A 63 9.61 -4.62 2.60
CA ARG A 63 9.54 -4.14 3.99
C ARG A 63 8.12 -4.13 4.55
N LEU A 64 7.11 -3.95 3.70
CA LEU A 64 5.71 -3.97 4.10
C LEU A 64 5.17 -5.37 4.33
N ARG A 65 5.66 -6.35 3.58
CA ARG A 65 5.17 -7.72 3.63
C ARG A 65 5.04 -8.30 5.05
N PRO A 66 6.05 -8.23 5.94
CA PRO A 66 5.91 -8.77 7.29
C PRO A 66 4.85 -8.03 8.13
N LEU A 67 4.67 -6.72 7.93
CA LEU A 67 3.64 -5.93 8.62
C LEU A 67 2.24 -6.33 8.15
N ILE A 68 2.07 -6.55 6.85
CA ILE A 68 0.82 -7.04 6.26
C ILE A 68 0.49 -8.45 6.77
N ASP A 69 1.48 -9.34 6.80
CA ASP A 69 1.26 -10.72 7.29
C ASP A 69 0.88 -10.72 8.79
N ALA A 70 1.49 -9.85 9.60
CA ALA A 70 1.11 -9.66 10.99
C ALA A 70 -0.33 -9.15 11.12
N ALA A 71 -0.69 -8.08 10.38
CA ALA A 71 -2.03 -7.51 10.40
C ALA A 71 -3.11 -8.50 9.92
N LEU A 72 -2.82 -9.29 8.86
CA LEU A 72 -3.70 -10.37 8.38
C LEU A 72 -3.90 -11.46 9.43
N GLY A 73 -2.86 -11.75 10.23
CA GLY A 73 -2.94 -12.64 11.38
C GLY A 73 -3.85 -12.06 12.47
N GLU A 74 -3.64 -10.80 12.85
CA GLU A 74 -4.38 -10.10 13.91
C GLU A 74 -5.90 -10.04 13.63
N VAL A 75 -6.28 -9.69 12.40
CA VAL A 75 -7.70 -9.64 12.00
C VAL A 75 -8.30 -11.03 11.73
N GLY A 76 -7.50 -12.09 11.87
CA GLY A 76 -7.90 -13.47 11.65
C GLY A 76 -8.25 -13.79 10.19
N ALA A 77 -7.63 -13.12 9.23
CA ALA A 77 -7.84 -13.37 7.80
C ALA A 77 -7.37 -14.78 7.41
N PHE A 78 -6.25 -15.25 7.96
CA PHE A 78 -5.74 -16.60 7.70
C PHE A 78 -6.69 -17.69 8.21
N ALA A 79 -7.25 -17.52 9.41
CA ALA A 79 -8.23 -18.45 9.97
C ALA A 79 -9.52 -18.49 9.12
N SER A 80 -9.98 -17.31 8.65
CA SER A 80 -11.11 -17.22 7.73
C SER A 80 -10.83 -17.91 6.38
N LEU A 81 -9.64 -17.73 5.80
CA LEU A 81 -9.24 -18.41 4.56
C LEU A 81 -9.25 -19.94 4.72
N GLU A 82 -8.71 -20.46 5.82
CA GLU A 82 -8.72 -21.91 6.09
C GLU A 82 -10.12 -22.47 6.31
N GLY A 83 -10.99 -21.73 7.00
CA GLY A 83 -12.40 -22.08 7.15
C GLY A 83 -13.12 -22.15 5.81
N LEU A 84 -12.83 -21.23 4.89
CA LEU A 84 -13.37 -21.23 3.54
C LEU A 84 -12.82 -22.39 2.71
N ALA A 85 -11.52 -22.68 2.78
CA ALA A 85 -10.90 -23.79 2.07
C ALA A 85 -11.49 -25.16 2.51
N ARG A 86 -11.82 -25.31 3.80
CA ARG A 86 -12.50 -26.51 4.31
C ARG A 86 -13.94 -26.65 3.82
N ARG A 87 -14.66 -25.54 3.67
CA ARG A 87 -16.09 -25.52 3.26
C ARG A 87 -16.29 -25.49 1.75
N SER A 88 -15.29 -25.02 0.99
CA SER A 88 -15.36 -24.84 -0.46
C SER A 88 -14.21 -25.57 -1.15
N LYS A 89 -14.54 -26.65 -1.85
CA LYS A 89 -13.60 -27.39 -2.70
C LYS A 89 -12.96 -26.51 -3.78
N LEU A 90 -13.66 -25.47 -4.26
CA LEU A 90 -13.14 -24.54 -5.26
C LEU A 90 -12.00 -23.68 -4.71
N VAL A 91 -12.10 -23.21 -3.46
CA VAL A 91 -11.04 -22.42 -2.82
C VAL A 91 -9.80 -23.29 -2.59
N GLY A 92 -10.00 -24.54 -2.16
CA GLY A 92 -8.91 -25.52 -2.04
C GLY A 92 -8.26 -25.86 -3.38
N ALA A 93 -9.06 -26.09 -4.43
CA ALA A 93 -8.59 -26.40 -5.78
C ALA A 93 -7.87 -25.22 -6.45
N ALA A 94 -8.28 -23.98 -6.13
CA ALA A 94 -7.61 -22.77 -6.60
C ALA A 94 -6.24 -22.53 -5.93
N GLY A 95 -5.87 -23.31 -4.90
CA GLY A 95 -4.57 -23.20 -4.25
C GLY A 95 -4.32 -21.84 -3.59
N ILE A 96 -5.38 -21.16 -3.12
CA ILE A 96 -5.24 -19.88 -2.43
C ILE A 96 -4.57 -20.15 -1.07
N THR A 97 -3.33 -19.70 -0.92
CA THR A 97 -2.53 -19.91 0.29
C THR A 97 -2.42 -18.63 1.10
N ARG A 98 -2.01 -18.75 2.36
CA ARG A 98 -1.61 -17.60 3.20
C ARG A 98 -0.58 -16.71 2.48
N ARG A 99 0.36 -17.33 1.75
CA ARG A 99 1.38 -16.62 0.96
C ARG A 99 0.76 -15.81 -0.17
N HIS A 100 -0.16 -16.39 -0.94
CA HIS A 100 -0.87 -15.71 -2.02
C HIS A 100 -1.71 -14.54 -1.47
N LEU A 101 -2.37 -14.75 -0.34
CA LEU A 101 -3.17 -13.72 0.31
C LEU A 101 -2.30 -12.54 0.78
N GLY A 102 -1.22 -12.83 1.51
CA GLY A 102 -0.28 -11.80 1.95
C GLY A 102 0.35 -11.04 0.79
N GLN A 103 0.64 -11.72 -0.34
CA GLN A 103 1.19 -11.07 -1.53
C GLN A 103 0.17 -10.11 -2.14
N SER A 104 -1.05 -10.57 -2.36
CA SER A 104 -2.12 -9.78 -2.95
C SER A 104 -2.43 -8.53 -2.11
N VAL A 105 -2.53 -8.67 -0.79
CA VAL A 105 -2.81 -7.55 0.11
C VAL A 105 -1.61 -6.60 0.21
N THR A 106 -0.38 -7.11 0.16
CA THR A 106 0.84 -6.27 0.10
C THR A 106 0.83 -5.43 -1.19
N ASP A 107 0.60 -6.05 -2.34
CA ASP A 107 0.56 -5.34 -3.62
C ASP A 107 -0.59 -4.31 -3.66
N GLN A 108 -1.76 -4.64 -3.10
CA GLN A 108 -2.87 -3.71 -2.96
C GLN A 108 -2.53 -2.53 -2.04
N ALA A 109 -1.91 -2.78 -0.89
CA ALA A 109 -1.51 -1.73 0.04
C ALA A 109 -0.48 -0.78 -0.59
N VAL A 110 0.57 -1.34 -1.21
CA VAL A 110 1.61 -0.56 -1.90
C VAL A 110 1.00 0.28 -3.01
N ASN A 111 0.19 -0.31 -3.89
CA ASN A 111 -0.46 0.42 -4.99
C ASN A 111 -1.45 1.48 -4.47
N GLY A 112 -2.18 1.18 -3.40
CA GLY A 112 -3.10 2.11 -2.75
C GLY A 112 -2.40 3.36 -2.23
N ILE A 113 -1.24 3.18 -1.58
CA ILE A 113 -0.42 4.28 -1.08
C ILE A 113 0.14 5.11 -2.23
N PHE A 114 0.73 4.49 -3.26
CA PHE A 114 1.23 5.23 -4.42
C PHE A 114 0.13 6.02 -5.13
N ARG A 115 -1.07 5.45 -5.27
CA ARG A 115 -2.22 6.16 -5.85
C ARG A 115 -2.61 7.39 -5.02
N TYR A 116 -2.63 7.27 -3.69
CA TYR A 116 -2.91 8.41 -2.80
C TYR A 116 -1.83 9.50 -2.92
N VAL A 117 -0.54 9.11 -2.90
CA VAL A 117 0.58 10.06 -3.04
C VAL A 117 0.53 10.77 -4.39
N GLY A 118 0.26 10.06 -5.49
CA GLY A 118 0.15 10.67 -6.82
C GLY A 118 -1.03 11.64 -6.95
N GLN A 119 -2.16 11.34 -6.31
CA GLN A 119 -3.30 12.26 -6.25
C GLN A 119 -2.95 13.55 -5.51
N GLU A 120 -2.28 13.44 -4.35
CA GLU A 120 -1.88 14.61 -3.57
C GLU A 120 -0.75 15.40 -4.24
N GLU A 121 0.17 14.74 -4.95
CA GLU A 121 1.17 15.39 -5.81
C GLU A 121 0.53 16.19 -6.93
N GLY A 122 -0.44 15.61 -7.64
CA GLY A 122 -1.18 16.30 -8.70
C GLY A 122 -1.95 17.51 -8.17
N ARG A 123 -2.61 17.36 -7.01
CA ARG A 123 -3.32 18.47 -6.33
C ARG A 123 -2.37 19.61 -5.96
N LEU A 124 -1.19 19.29 -5.44
CA LEU A 124 -0.21 20.30 -5.10
C LEU A 124 0.34 21.04 -6.33
N ARG A 125 0.58 20.34 -7.43
CA ARG A 125 1.01 20.99 -8.67
C ARG A 125 -0.08 21.91 -9.24
N ALA A 126 -1.35 21.54 -9.09
CA ALA A 126 -2.48 22.36 -9.53
C ALA A 126 -2.70 23.62 -8.69
N ASP A 127 -2.28 23.61 -7.41
CA ASP A 127 -2.39 24.74 -6.48
C ASP A 127 -1.07 24.95 -5.71
N PRO A 128 -0.04 25.54 -6.36
CA PRO A 128 1.28 25.73 -5.76
C PRO A 128 1.26 26.67 -4.54
N GLY A 129 0.21 27.48 -4.37
CA GLY A 129 0.01 28.32 -3.17
C GLY A 129 -0.18 27.50 -1.89
N LYS A 130 -0.62 26.24 -1.99
CA LYS A 130 -0.68 25.26 -0.88
C LYS A 130 0.54 24.34 -0.81
N ALA A 131 1.38 24.34 -1.85
CA ALA A 131 2.43 23.35 -2.03
C ALA A 131 3.68 23.55 -1.16
N ALA A 132 3.95 24.78 -0.71
CA ALA A 132 5.10 25.05 0.16
C ALA A 132 5.03 24.37 1.53
N GLY A 133 3.89 23.77 1.92
CA GLY A 133 3.76 23.21 3.24
C GLY A 133 2.70 22.14 3.45
N SER A 134 2.23 21.38 2.45
CA SER A 134 1.12 20.41 2.67
C SER A 134 1.48 18.94 2.43
N LEU A 135 2.26 18.56 1.40
CA LEU A 135 2.61 17.14 1.21
C LEU A 135 3.59 16.66 2.29
N LEU A 136 4.64 17.45 2.51
CA LEU A 136 5.58 17.23 3.61
C LEU A 136 4.85 17.37 4.93
N LYS A 137 4.02 18.39 5.17
CA LYS A 137 3.32 18.56 6.46
C LYS A 137 2.22 17.53 6.74
N GLY A 138 1.57 16.96 5.74
CA GLY A 138 0.60 15.85 5.91
C GLY A 138 1.26 14.50 6.15
N LEU A 139 2.50 14.33 5.67
CA LEU A 139 3.33 13.17 5.99
C LEU A 139 4.16 13.38 7.26
N ILE A 140 4.49 14.62 7.64
CA ILE A 140 5.41 15.03 8.72
C ILE A 140 4.69 15.49 9.99
N GLY A 141 3.47 16.01 9.89
CA GLY A 141 2.71 16.53 11.03
C GLY A 141 2.00 15.41 11.80
N ASN A 142 2.35 15.32 13.10
CA ASN A 142 1.81 14.48 14.18
C ASN A 142 0.67 13.51 13.82
#